data_AF-A0A7S2R2L0-F1
#
_entry.id   AF-A0A7S2R2L0-F1
#
_cell.length_a   1.000
_cell.length_b   1.000
_cell.length_c   1.000
_cell.angle_alpha   90.00
_cell.angle_beta   90.00
_cell.angle_gamma   90.00
#
_symmetry.space_group_name_H-M   'P 1'
#
loop_
_entity.id
_entity.type
_entity.pdbx_description
1 polymer ?
#
loop_
_entity_poly.entity_id
_entity_poly.type
_entity_poly.pdbx_seq_one_letter_code
_entity_poly.pdbx_strand_id
1 'polypeptide(L)'
;RLSASSKNIMTDPLVPSTFEWFQSIELGYEEEQQQQQDCLNKKSCWYCAKNNNNNDNDNNDNNNTSTPLSECSKCHVARYCSRDCQVADWKKSPNGGTAHKFTCAALKRVGIHMQITSPDDQASARQDIVFRIRFYACPYAVNKSITLGRGFLFLQGTSTLAEMSLPTTLNPLHNNNNNSNNNNVKQRSVLLHYLTLGEFDSEVCRDDFELATVRDRLKQAVDSHDIEKDMVVLMRFRCGHVAVGTAPLVPDYGLCKSLGQQYYGTGEGASSGAIQLNLDDV
;
A
#
# COMPACT_ATOMS: atom_id res chain seq x y z
N ARG A 1 31.01 -31.70 -46.52
CA ARG A 1 31.47 -30.93 -45.34
C ARG A 1 30.60 -29.66 -45.27
N LEU A 2 29.54 -29.66 -44.47
CA LEU A 2 28.67 -28.50 -44.25
C LEU A 2 29.04 -27.89 -42.89
N SER A 3 29.66 -26.72 -42.89
CA SER A 3 29.99 -26.00 -41.66
C SER A 3 28.81 -25.12 -41.26
N ALA A 4 28.08 -25.52 -40.22
CA ALA A 4 27.05 -24.71 -39.61
C ALA A 4 27.73 -23.58 -38.81
N SER A 5 27.62 -22.35 -39.33
CA SER A 5 28.08 -21.15 -38.66
C SER A 5 27.07 -20.77 -37.58
N SER A 6 27.38 -21.13 -36.34
CA SER A 6 26.62 -20.72 -35.16
C SER A 6 26.88 -19.24 -34.91
N LYS A 7 25.96 -18.38 -35.36
CA LYS A 7 25.93 -16.98 -34.95
C LYS A 7 25.50 -16.94 -33.49
N ASN A 8 26.43 -16.61 -32.59
CA ASN A 8 26.11 -16.21 -31.22
C ASN A 8 25.24 -14.96 -31.29
N ILE A 9 23.93 -15.12 -31.07
CA ILE A 9 23.02 -14.02 -30.82
C ILE A 9 23.32 -13.56 -29.40
N MET A 10 24.08 -12.48 -29.25
CA MET A 10 24.12 -11.72 -28.00
C MET A 10 22.71 -11.16 -27.80
N THR A 11 21.92 -11.82 -26.96
CA THR A 11 20.65 -11.28 -26.49
C THR A 11 20.96 -10.05 -25.65
N ASP A 12 20.39 -8.90 -26.04
CA ASP A 12 20.48 -7.68 -25.25
C ASP A 12 20.07 -7.95 -23.80
N PRO A 13 20.73 -7.29 -22.81
CA PRO A 13 20.38 -7.47 -21.41
C PRO A 13 18.90 -7.15 -21.21
N LEU A 14 18.15 -8.14 -20.72
CA LEU A 14 16.72 -7.99 -20.41
C LEU A 14 16.56 -6.85 -19.39
N VAL A 15 15.98 -5.74 -19.84
CA VAL A 15 15.58 -4.66 -18.94
C VAL A 15 14.55 -5.24 -17.97
N PRO A 16 14.76 -5.15 -16.64
CA PRO A 16 13.82 -5.65 -15.67
C PRO A 16 12.44 -5.00 -15.89
N SER A 17 11.38 -5.82 -15.96
CA SER A 17 10.02 -5.30 -16.04
C SER A 17 9.75 -4.40 -14.83
N THR A 18 9.28 -3.18 -15.09
CA THR A 18 8.91 -2.19 -14.08
C THR A 18 7.40 -2.12 -13.98
N PHE A 19 6.89 -1.67 -12.83
CA PHE A 19 5.48 -1.36 -12.68
C PHE A 19 5.07 -0.30 -13.70
N GLU A 20 3.91 -0.49 -14.34
CA GLU A 20 3.32 0.47 -15.26
C GLU A 20 1.85 0.72 -14.87
N TRP A 21 1.47 1.99 -14.69
CA TRP A 21 0.10 2.38 -14.36
C TRP A 21 -0.52 3.11 -15.56
N PHE A 22 -1.54 2.51 -16.19
CA PHE A 22 -2.14 3.03 -17.41
C PHE A 22 -3.24 4.06 -17.13
N GLN A 23 -3.92 3.93 -16.00
CA GLN A 23 -5.01 4.82 -15.61
C GLN A 23 -5.11 4.89 -14.08
N SER A 24 -5.38 6.09 -13.59
CA SER A 24 -5.66 6.39 -12.19
C SER A 24 -6.77 7.43 -12.15
N ILE A 25 -7.84 7.17 -11.40
CA ILE A 25 -8.96 8.09 -11.21
C ILE A 25 -9.33 8.16 -9.73
N GLU A 26 -9.88 9.30 -9.32
CA GLU A 26 -10.46 9.49 -8.00
C GLU A 26 -11.98 9.66 -8.18
N LEU A 27 -12.77 8.78 -7.56
CA LEU A 27 -14.23 8.80 -7.65
C LEU A 27 -14.88 9.88 -6.75
N GLY A 28 -14.07 10.65 -6.02
CA GLY A 28 -14.53 11.84 -5.29
C GLY A 28 -15.38 11.53 -4.06
N TYR A 29 -15.21 10.36 -3.43
CA TYR A 29 -15.92 10.06 -2.18
C TYR A 29 -15.51 11.05 -1.09
N GLU A 30 -16.48 11.79 -0.56
CA GLU A 30 -16.25 12.68 0.58
C GLU A 30 -15.86 11.85 1.80
N GLU A 31 -14.63 12.02 2.25
CA GLU A 31 -14.21 11.48 3.54
C GLU A 31 -14.76 12.36 4.67
N GLU A 32 -15.22 11.74 5.76
CA GLU A 32 -15.55 12.44 7.00
C GLU A 32 -14.28 13.04 7.63
N GLN A 33 -13.80 14.16 7.09
CA GLN A 33 -12.51 14.77 7.43
C GLN A 33 -12.42 15.27 8.89
N GLN A 34 -13.55 15.45 9.57
CA GLN A 34 -13.58 16.09 10.89
C GLN A 34 -12.92 15.26 12.01
N GLN A 35 -13.01 13.93 12.00
CA GLN A 35 -12.44 13.13 13.10
C GLN A 35 -10.93 12.88 12.99
N GLN A 36 -10.35 12.95 11.78
CA GLN A 36 -8.90 12.76 11.60
C GLN A 36 -8.09 14.02 11.93
N GLN A 37 -8.68 15.20 11.82
CA GLN A 37 -7.95 16.45 12.03
C GLN A 37 -7.52 16.64 13.50
N ASP A 38 -8.34 16.16 14.45
CA ASP A 38 -8.08 16.30 15.88
C ASP A 38 -6.93 15.41 16.38
N CYS A 39 -6.74 14.22 15.79
CA CYS A 39 -5.64 13.34 16.20
C CYS A 39 -4.27 13.85 15.68
N LEU A 40 -4.25 14.51 14.53
CA LEU A 40 -3.04 15.11 13.92
C LEU A 40 -2.63 16.44 14.56
N ASN A 41 -3.59 17.15 15.17
CA ASN A 41 -3.32 18.41 15.88
C ASN A 41 -2.64 18.21 17.24
N LYS A 42 -2.59 16.98 17.77
CA LYS A 42 -1.89 16.70 19.03
C LYS A 42 -0.38 16.79 18.82
N LYS A 43 0.22 17.88 19.32
CA LYS A 43 1.66 18.14 19.25
C LYS A 43 2.40 17.29 20.29
N SER A 44 2.69 16.05 19.93
CA SER A 44 3.51 15.13 20.73
C SER A 44 4.84 14.80 20.04
N CYS A 45 5.89 14.60 20.85
CA CYS A 45 7.15 14.06 20.35
C CYS A 45 6.92 12.62 19.84
N TRP A 46 7.31 12.33 18.60
CA TRP A 46 7.19 11.01 17.98
C TRP A 46 8.00 9.92 18.66
N TYR A 47 9.10 10.30 19.31
CA TYR A 47 9.94 9.36 20.03
C TYR A 47 9.43 9.13 21.46
N CYS A 48 9.42 10.17 22.30
CA CYS A 48 9.16 10.01 23.74
C CYS A 48 7.70 10.25 24.15
N ALA A 49 6.80 10.51 23.21
CA ALA A 49 5.37 10.79 23.42
C ALA A 49 5.05 11.99 24.35
N LYS A 50 6.05 12.77 24.76
CA LYS A 50 5.85 14.01 25.55
C LYS A 50 4.97 14.97 24.76
N ASN A 51 3.80 15.31 25.32
CA ASN A 51 2.91 16.33 24.77
C ASN A 51 3.42 17.72 25.15
N ASN A 52 3.28 18.69 24.26
CA ASN A 52 3.54 20.10 24.57
C ASN A 52 2.33 20.81 25.19
N ASN A 53 1.36 20.05 25.72
CA ASN A 53 0.11 20.61 26.22
C ASN A 53 0.31 21.11 27.65
N ASN A 54 0.51 22.42 27.80
CA ASN A 54 0.53 23.16 29.06
C ASN A 54 -0.85 23.25 29.75
N ASN A 55 -1.69 22.21 29.67
CA ASN A 55 -3.03 22.21 30.28
C ASN A 55 -3.04 21.63 31.71
N ASP A 56 -1.91 21.67 32.41
CA ASP A 56 -1.95 21.49 33.86
C ASP A 56 -2.43 22.81 34.47
N ASN A 57 -3.57 22.73 35.14
CA ASN A 57 -4.21 23.76 35.97
C ASN A 57 -3.35 24.18 37.17
N ASP A 58 -2.02 24.21 37.04
CA ASP A 58 -1.11 24.75 38.05
C ASP A 58 -1.09 26.27 37.91
N ASN A 59 -1.97 26.86 38.72
CA ASN A 59 -2.36 28.26 38.77
C ASN A 59 -1.25 29.22 39.26
N ASN A 60 0.05 28.91 39.12
CA ASN A 60 1.04 29.65 39.88
C ASN A 60 2.47 29.75 39.35
N ASP A 61 2.71 29.96 38.04
CA ASP A 61 3.98 30.58 37.61
C ASP A 61 3.93 31.25 36.22
N ASN A 62 4.22 32.56 36.20
CA ASN A 62 4.04 33.50 35.09
C ASN A 62 5.07 33.41 33.93
N ASN A 63 5.76 32.27 33.72
CA ASN A 63 6.82 32.14 32.70
C ASN A 63 6.71 30.88 31.84
N ASN A 64 5.51 30.61 31.31
CA ASN A 64 5.26 29.36 30.58
C ASN A 64 5.44 29.52 29.05
N THR A 65 6.70 29.53 28.58
CA THR A 65 7.01 29.46 27.14
C THR A 65 7.01 27.99 26.70
N SER A 66 5.90 27.51 26.10
CA SER A 66 5.85 26.16 25.53
C SER A 66 6.92 26.02 24.44
N THR A 67 7.94 25.18 24.65
CA THR A 67 8.99 24.98 23.65
C THR A 67 8.38 24.34 22.40
N PRO A 68 8.49 24.95 21.21
CA PRO A 68 7.94 24.38 19.99
C PRO A 68 8.65 23.06 19.63
N LEU A 69 7.89 22.06 19.20
CA LEU A 69 8.47 20.81 18.68
C LEU A 69 9.15 21.08 17.33
N SER A 70 10.33 20.50 17.15
CA SER A 70 11.07 20.54 15.88
C SER A 70 10.53 19.49 14.91
N GLU A 71 10.24 19.89 13.67
CA GLU A 71 9.75 18.99 12.63
C GLU A 71 10.91 18.32 11.87
N CYS A 72 10.68 17.11 11.37
CA CYS A 72 11.63 16.46 10.48
C CYS A 72 11.72 17.24 9.16
N SER A 73 12.91 17.72 8.80
CA SER A 73 13.15 18.50 7.59
C SER A 73 12.92 17.76 6.27
N LYS A 74 12.70 16.43 6.30
CA LYS A 74 12.44 15.62 5.11
C LYS A 74 10.96 15.39 4.84
N CYS A 75 10.21 14.99 5.87
CA CYS A 75 8.80 14.67 5.72
C CYS A 75 7.87 15.78 6.20
N HIS A 76 8.33 16.66 7.10
CA HIS A 76 7.51 17.68 7.77
C HIS A 76 6.31 17.12 8.55
N VAL A 77 6.24 15.80 8.76
CA VAL A 77 5.17 15.14 9.52
C VAL A 77 5.62 14.79 10.94
N ALA A 78 6.76 14.10 11.07
CA ALA A 78 7.26 13.69 12.38
C ALA A 78 7.81 14.88 13.17
N ARG A 79 7.39 15.01 14.44
CA ARG A 79 7.76 16.11 15.34
C ARG A 79 8.51 15.59 16.56
N TYR A 80 9.49 16.35 17.04
CA TYR A 80 10.37 15.94 18.13
C TYR A 80 10.61 17.07 19.13
N CYS A 81 10.72 16.74 20.41
CA CYS A 81 11.06 17.72 21.45
C CYS A 81 12.55 18.11 21.43
N SER A 82 13.40 17.29 20.83
CA SER A 82 14.84 17.54 20.71
C SER A 82 15.44 16.81 19.51
N ARG A 83 16.64 17.24 19.10
CA ARG A 83 17.44 16.57 18.08
C ARG A 83 17.79 15.13 18.49
N ASP A 84 18.03 14.88 19.77
CA ASP A 84 18.36 13.55 20.28
C ASP A 84 17.20 12.57 20.10
N CYS A 85 15.96 13.00 20.36
CA CYS A 85 14.77 12.21 20.10
C CYS A 85 14.64 11.85 18.61
N GLN A 86 14.91 12.81 17.72
CA GLN A 86 14.89 12.57 16.28
C GLN A 86 15.97 11.57 15.84
N VAL A 87 17.20 11.69 16.37
CA VAL A 87 18.31 10.77 16.03
C VAL A 87 18.04 9.35 16.57
N ALA A 88 17.45 9.24 17.75
CA ALA A 88 17.07 7.96 18.32
C ALA A 88 16.00 7.27 17.47
N ASP A 89 14.90 7.96 17.16
CA ASP A 89 13.80 7.43 16.35
C ASP A 89 14.21 7.09 14.91
N TRP A 90 15.19 7.82 14.37
CA TRP A 90 15.75 7.53 13.04
C TRP A 90 16.36 6.13 12.96
N LYS A 91 16.98 5.65 14.05
CA LYS A 91 17.66 4.34 14.08
C LYS A 91 16.77 3.23 14.63
N LYS A 92 15.97 3.52 15.66
CA LYS A 92 15.17 2.52 16.38
C LYS A 92 13.90 3.17 16.93
N SER A 93 12.76 2.54 16.68
CA SER A 93 11.50 2.96 17.30
C SER A 93 11.50 2.60 18.80
N PRO A 94 11.04 3.49 19.68
CA PRO A 94 11.02 3.26 21.13
C PRO A 94 10.04 2.15 21.55
N ASN A 95 9.00 1.90 20.75
CA ASN A 95 7.92 0.95 21.09
C ASN A 95 7.94 -0.32 20.22
N GLY A 96 9.11 -0.72 19.71
CA GLY A 96 9.22 -1.89 18.83
C GLY A 96 8.60 -1.69 17.44
N GLY A 97 8.23 -0.46 17.08
CA GLY A 97 7.73 -0.14 15.75
C GLY A 97 8.84 0.02 14.70
N THR A 98 8.45 0.42 13.49
CA THR A 98 9.38 0.73 12.41
C THR A 98 10.10 2.06 12.67
N ALA A 99 11.44 2.06 12.58
CA ALA A 99 12.22 3.29 12.75
C ALA A 99 11.85 4.36 11.70
N HIS A 100 11.90 5.63 12.07
CA HIS A 100 11.47 6.73 11.20
C HIS A 100 12.18 6.75 9.85
N LYS A 101 13.43 6.29 9.77
CA LYS A 101 14.17 6.20 8.50
C LYS A 101 13.40 5.45 7.40
N PHE A 102 12.70 4.37 7.76
CA PHE A 102 11.97 3.55 6.79
C PHE A 102 10.56 4.09 6.50
N THR A 103 10.04 4.95 7.39
CA THR A 103 8.68 5.49 7.26
C THR A 103 8.67 6.93 6.71
N CYS A 104 9.80 7.64 6.75
CA CYS A 104 9.92 9.04 6.39
C CYS A 104 9.49 9.34 4.95
N ALA A 105 9.80 8.47 3.99
CA ALA A 105 9.41 8.67 2.60
C ALA A 105 7.88 8.55 2.43
N ALA A 106 7.28 7.51 3.02
CA ALA A 106 5.83 7.33 3.03
C ALA A 106 5.11 8.49 3.72
N LEU A 107 5.66 8.97 4.85
CA LEU A 107 5.12 10.13 5.57
C LEU A 107 5.20 11.42 4.75
N LYS A 108 6.32 11.65 4.04
CA LYS A 108 6.46 12.82 3.15
C LYS A 108 5.37 12.82 2.08
N ARG A 109 5.15 11.65 1.48
CA ARG A 109 4.16 11.43 0.43
C ARG A 109 2.72 11.66 0.90
N VAL A 110 2.39 11.17 2.09
CA VAL A 110 1.03 11.25 2.66
C VAL A 110 0.74 12.62 3.30
N GLY A 111 1.78 13.27 3.81
CA GLY A 111 1.67 14.54 4.51
C GLY A 111 0.89 14.46 5.81
N ILE A 112 0.63 15.63 6.41
CA ILE A 112 -0.12 15.76 7.66
C ILE A 112 -1.62 15.56 7.47
N HIS A 113 -2.15 15.68 6.25
CA HIS A 113 -3.59 15.63 5.98
C HIS A 113 -4.07 14.26 5.51
N MET A 114 -3.21 13.24 5.53
CA MET A 114 -3.55 11.90 5.02
C MET A 114 -4.02 11.91 3.56
N GLN A 115 -3.44 12.78 2.72
CA GLN A 115 -3.86 13.00 1.33
C GLN A 115 -2.66 12.93 0.40
N ILE A 116 -2.76 12.11 -0.64
CA ILE A 116 -1.74 11.99 -1.69
C ILE A 116 -2.22 12.73 -2.93
N THR A 117 -1.66 13.91 -3.17
CA THR A 117 -2.11 14.82 -4.23
C THR A 117 -1.30 14.69 -5.52
N SER A 118 -0.04 14.26 -5.45
CA SER A 118 0.83 14.12 -6.62
C SER A 118 0.64 12.76 -7.30
N PRO A 119 0.47 12.70 -8.64
CA PRO A 119 0.36 11.44 -9.38
C PRO A 119 1.56 10.48 -9.18
N ASP A 120 2.78 11.01 -9.10
CA ASP A 120 4.00 10.21 -8.90
C ASP A 120 4.02 9.55 -7.52
N ASP A 121 3.53 10.30 -6.52
CA ASP A 121 3.38 9.81 -5.17
C ASP A 121 2.28 8.74 -5.10
N GLN A 122 1.16 8.93 -5.80
CA GLN A 122 0.12 7.90 -5.91
C GLN A 122 0.66 6.63 -6.56
N ALA A 123 1.43 6.75 -7.65
CA ALA A 123 2.08 5.62 -8.32
C ALA A 123 3.03 4.88 -7.37
N SER A 124 3.82 5.63 -6.61
CA SER A 124 4.73 5.07 -5.61
C SER A 124 3.98 4.37 -4.48
N ALA A 125 2.86 4.93 -4.01
CA ALA A 125 2.01 4.30 -3.00
C ALA A 125 1.40 2.99 -3.49
N ARG A 126 0.87 2.95 -4.72
CA ARG A 126 0.35 1.71 -5.32
C ARG A 126 1.45 0.66 -5.45
N GLN A 127 2.62 1.05 -5.93
CA GLN A 127 3.76 0.16 -6.07
C GLN A 127 4.18 -0.43 -4.71
N ASP A 128 4.27 0.38 -3.66
CA ASP A 128 4.59 -0.07 -2.31
C ASP A 128 3.57 -1.11 -1.80
N ILE A 129 2.27 -0.90 -2.07
CA ILE A 129 1.21 -1.84 -1.67
C ILE A 129 1.38 -3.17 -2.40
N VAL A 130 1.53 -3.18 -3.73
CA VAL A 130 1.75 -4.43 -4.48
C VAL A 130 3.03 -5.10 -4.02
N PHE A 131 4.10 -4.32 -3.79
CA PHE A 131 5.39 -4.85 -3.39
C PHE A 131 5.32 -5.66 -2.09
N ARG A 132 4.52 -5.22 -1.11
CA ARG A 132 4.33 -5.91 0.16
C ARG A 132 3.59 -7.24 0.02
N ILE A 133 2.65 -7.33 -0.92
CA ILE A 133 1.80 -8.52 -1.07
C ILE A 133 2.24 -9.47 -2.19
N ARG A 134 3.18 -9.05 -3.06
CA ARG A 134 3.50 -9.78 -4.32
C ARG A 134 3.91 -11.23 -4.11
N PHE A 135 4.59 -11.56 -3.00
CA PHE A 135 4.96 -12.95 -2.70
C PHE A 135 3.76 -13.88 -2.50
N TYR A 136 2.59 -13.35 -2.15
CA TYR A 136 1.33 -14.09 -2.04
C TYR A 136 0.43 -13.87 -3.25
N ALA A 137 0.40 -12.64 -3.76
CA ALA A 137 -0.46 -12.22 -4.88
C ALA A 137 -0.01 -12.79 -6.23
N CYS A 138 1.30 -12.84 -6.52
CA CYS A 138 1.81 -13.38 -7.79
C CYS A 138 1.55 -14.89 -7.93
N PRO A 139 1.86 -15.75 -6.93
CA PRO A 139 1.48 -17.16 -6.99
C PRO A 139 -0.02 -17.38 -7.12
N TYR A 140 -0.83 -16.54 -6.45
CA TYR A 140 -2.28 -16.59 -6.56
C TYR A 140 -2.76 -16.28 -7.98
N ALA A 141 -2.26 -15.18 -8.57
CA ALA A 141 -2.60 -14.78 -9.94
C ALA A 141 -2.22 -15.85 -10.96
N VAL A 142 -1.01 -16.43 -10.84
CA VAL A 142 -0.53 -17.48 -11.75
C VAL A 142 -1.36 -18.75 -11.61
N ASN A 143 -1.69 -19.18 -10.39
CA ASN A 143 -2.53 -20.36 -10.19
C ASN A 143 -3.94 -20.17 -10.75
N LYS A 144 -4.53 -19.00 -10.52
CA LYS A 144 -5.87 -18.67 -11.04
C LYS A 144 -5.85 -18.50 -12.56
N SER A 145 -4.79 -17.94 -13.16
CA SER A 145 -4.70 -17.82 -14.62
C SER A 145 -4.62 -19.17 -15.33
N ILE A 146 -3.98 -20.16 -14.72
CA ILE A 146 -3.90 -21.53 -15.24
C ILE A 146 -5.28 -22.22 -15.19
N THR A 147 -6.08 -21.93 -14.17
CA THR A 147 -7.34 -22.63 -13.91
C THR A 147 -8.56 -21.96 -14.55
N LEU A 148 -8.60 -20.62 -14.57
CA LEU A 148 -9.70 -19.80 -15.07
C LEU A 148 -9.40 -19.15 -16.42
N GLY A 149 -8.14 -19.19 -16.87
CA GLY A 149 -7.70 -18.51 -18.08
C GLY A 149 -7.26 -17.07 -17.81
N ARG A 150 -7.15 -16.28 -18.89
CA ARG A 150 -6.62 -14.92 -18.85
C ARG A 150 -7.55 -13.98 -18.09
N GLY A 151 -7.00 -13.23 -17.14
CA GLY A 151 -7.71 -12.32 -16.26
C GLY A 151 -6.76 -11.35 -15.56
N PHE A 152 -7.19 -10.82 -14.41
CA PHE A 152 -6.44 -9.84 -13.64
C PHE A 152 -6.72 -9.99 -12.14
N LEU A 153 -5.84 -9.40 -11.33
CA LEU A 153 -6.06 -9.27 -9.89
C LEU A 153 -6.86 -8.01 -9.58
N PHE A 154 -7.97 -8.15 -8.87
CA PHE A 154 -8.72 -7.05 -8.31
C PHE A 154 -8.44 -6.93 -6.81
N LEU A 155 -7.80 -5.82 -6.43
CA LEU A 155 -7.40 -5.48 -5.06
C LEU A 155 -8.40 -4.49 -4.50
N GLN A 156 -9.10 -4.88 -3.44
CA GLN A 156 -10.06 -4.02 -2.75
C GLN A 156 -9.60 -3.76 -1.32
N GLY A 157 -9.54 -2.49 -0.92
CA GLY A 157 -9.22 -2.10 0.45
C GLY A 157 -10.30 -1.20 1.06
N THR A 158 -10.60 -1.42 2.34
CA THR A 158 -11.52 -0.57 3.13
C THR A 158 -10.84 0.65 3.76
N SER A 159 -9.53 0.77 3.53
CA SER A 159 -8.70 1.91 3.92
C SER A 159 -8.41 2.79 2.71
N THR A 160 -8.02 4.03 2.95
CA THR A 160 -7.65 4.99 1.90
C THR A 160 -6.30 4.63 1.29
N LEU A 161 -5.98 5.11 0.08
CA LEU A 161 -4.65 4.90 -0.50
C LEU A 161 -3.55 5.43 0.43
N ALA A 162 -3.79 6.60 1.05
CA ALA A 162 -2.89 7.19 2.02
C ALA A 162 -2.65 6.27 3.23
N GLU A 163 -3.71 5.79 3.88
CA GLU A 163 -3.65 4.85 5.01
C GLU A 163 -2.89 3.55 4.65
N MET A 164 -3.11 3.04 3.44
CA MET A 164 -2.46 1.81 2.95
C MET A 164 -0.98 2.02 2.62
N SER A 165 -0.60 3.23 2.18
CA SER A 165 0.77 3.57 1.81
C SER A 165 1.71 3.70 3.03
N LEU A 166 1.16 4.00 4.20
CA LEU A 166 1.93 4.08 5.44
C LEU A 166 2.45 2.69 5.87
N PRO A 167 3.42 2.62 6.76
CA PRO A 167 3.65 1.41 7.57
C PRO A 167 2.69 1.35 8.77
N THR A 168 2.28 0.13 9.12
CA THR A 168 1.37 -0.34 10.19
C THR A 168 1.69 0.25 11.55
N THR A 169 2.95 0.57 11.82
CA THR A 169 3.37 1.09 13.14
C THR A 169 3.15 2.60 13.31
N LEU A 170 2.60 3.31 12.33
CA LEU A 170 2.42 4.76 12.39
C LEU A 170 1.14 5.20 13.11
N ASN A 171 0.81 4.55 14.23
CA ASN A 171 -0.17 5.09 15.18
C ASN A 171 0.49 5.68 16.46
N PRO A 172 1.55 6.51 16.38
CA PRO A 172 2.07 7.20 17.58
C PRO A 172 1.09 8.25 18.11
N LEU A 173 0.13 8.72 17.29
CA LEU A 173 -0.87 9.71 17.71
C LEU A 173 -1.99 9.12 18.58
N HIS A 174 -2.25 7.80 18.49
CA HIS A 174 -3.34 7.16 19.22
C HIS A 174 -2.91 6.57 20.58
N ASN A 175 -1.61 6.34 20.81
CA ASN A 175 -1.16 5.56 21.96
C ASN A 175 -1.02 6.35 23.27
N ASN A 176 -1.51 7.60 23.32
CA ASN A 176 -1.37 8.47 24.50
C ASN A 176 -2.64 8.55 25.36
N ASN A 177 -3.65 7.73 25.08
CA ASN A 177 -4.75 7.50 26.02
C ASN A 177 -4.45 6.22 26.80
N ASN A 178 -4.07 6.37 28.06
CA ASN A 178 -3.91 5.28 29.05
C ASN A 178 -5.19 4.45 29.30
N ASN A 179 -6.27 4.67 28.53
CA ASN A 179 -7.42 3.77 28.50
C ASN A 179 -7.10 2.58 27.59
N SER A 180 -6.36 1.61 28.12
CA SER A 180 -5.85 0.42 27.42
C SER A 180 -6.92 -0.54 26.87
N ASN A 181 -8.19 -0.15 26.82
CA ASN A 181 -9.28 -1.08 26.49
C ASN A 181 -9.70 -1.08 25.01
N ASN A 182 -9.23 -0.14 24.16
CA ASN A 182 -9.61 -0.08 22.75
C ASN A 182 -8.43 0.21 21.79
N ASN A 183 -7.27 -0.39 22.03
CA ASN A 183 -6.12 -0.33 21.10
C ASN A 183 -6.27 -1.27 19.89
N ASN A 184 -7.42 -1.23 19.22
CA ASN A 184 -7.57 -1.92 17.94
C ASN A 184 -6.89 -1.08 16.86
N VAL A 185 -5.58 -1.30 16.67
CA VAL A 185 -4.89 -0.87 15.45
C VAL A 185 -5.73 -1.37 14.28
N LYS A 186 -6.32 -0.46 13.51
CA LYS A 186 -7.15 -0.80 12.34
C LYS A 186 -6.30 -1.68 11.43
N GLN A 187 -6.60 -2.97 11.41
CA GLN A 187 -5.89 -3.94 10.60
C GLN A 187 -6.04 -3.55 9.14
N ARG A 188 -4.90 -3.37 8.47
CA ARG A 188 -4.88 -2.97 7.07
C ARG A 188 -4.81 -4.22 6.24
N SER A 189 -5.86 -4.47 5.49
CA SER A 189 -5.95 -5.64 4.63
C SER A 189 -6.46 -5.26 3.26
N VAL A 190 -6.07 -6.05 2.27
CA VAL A 190 -6.66 -6.06 0.94
C VAL A 190 -7.40 -7.37 0.73
N LEU A 191 -8.57 -7.29 0.10
CA LEU A 191 -9.23 -8.43 -0.49
C LEU A 191 -8.70 -8.59 -1.92
N LEU A 192 -8.31 -9.81 -2.25
CA LEU A 192 -7.68 -10.19 -3.49
C LEU A 192 -8.59 -11.13 -4.25
N HIS A 193 -9.15 -10.65 -5.36
CA HIS A 193 -9.95 -11.44 -6.29
C HIS A 193 -9.15 -11.67 -7.57
N TYR A 194 -9.30 -12.83 -8.19
CA TYR A 194 -8.88 -13.03 -9.56
C TYR A 194 -10.13 -13.07 -10.42
N LEU A 195 -10.21 -12.19 -11.41
CA LEU A 195 -11.39 -12.05 -12.25
C LEU A 195 -11.00 -12.12 -13.72
N THR A 196 -11.86 -12.76 -14.51
CA THR A 196 -11.90 -12.59 -15.95
C THR A 196 -12.60 -11.28 -16.31
N LEU A 197 -12.42 -10.79 -17.55
CA LEU A 197 -13.17 -9.62 -18.02
C LEU A 197 -14.69 -9.85 -18.03
N GLY A 198 -15.14 -11.10 -18.24
CA GLY A 198 -16.57 -11.44 -18.22
C GLY A 198 -17.18 -11.34 -16.83
N GLU A 199 -16.49 -11.84 -15.80
CA GLU A 199 -16.92 -11.70 -14.40
C GLU A 199 -16.90 -10.23 -13.97
N PHE A 200 -15.86 -9.48 -14.36
CA PHE A 200 -15.79 -8.05 -14.10
C PHE A 200 -16.99 -7.28 -14.69
N ASP A 201 -17.32 -7.52 -15.96
CA ASP A 201 -18.44 -6.85 -16.64
C ASP A 201 -19.80 -7.24 -16.02
N SER A 202 -19.98 -8.52 -15.63
CA SER A 202 -21.28 -9.04 -15.17
C SER A 202 -21.55 -8.92 -13.67
N GLU A 203 -20.51 -8.91 -12.83
CA GLU A 203 -20.62 -8.82 -11.38
C GLU A 203 -20.21 -7.44 -10.87
N VAL A 204 -19.00 -7.00 -11.22
CA VAL A 204 -18.39 -5.81 -10.61
C VAL A 204 -18.95 -4.51 -11.20
N CYS A 205 -18.94 -4.37 -12.53
CA CYS A 205 -19.47 -3.17 -13.21
C CYS A 205 -20.98 -3.01 -13.05
N ARG A 206 -21.70 -4.13 -12.84
CA ARG A 206 -23.14 -4.10 -12.60
C ARG A 206 -23.46 -3.48 -11.24
N ASP A 207 -22.67 -3.82 -10.23
CA ASP A 207 -22.88 -3.39 -8.85
C ASP A 207 -22.21 -2.02 -8.56
N ASP A 208 -21.15 -1.67 -9.30
CA ASP A 208 -20.44 -0.39 -9.24
C ASP A 208 -20.14 0.14 -10.66
N PHE A 209 -21.07 0.94 -11.21
CA PHE A 209 -20.98 1.46 -12.57
C PHE A 209 -19.77 2.39 -12.78
N GLU A 210 -19.21 2.96 -11.72
CA GLU A 210 -18.06 3.86 -11.81
C GLU A 210 -16.81 3.08 -12.28
N LEU A 211 -16.73 1.79 -11.99
CA LEU A 211 -15.63 0.93 -12.46
C LEU A 211 -15.68 0.68 -13.98
N ALA A 212 -16.81 0.95 -14.64
CA ALA A 212 -16.89 0.88 -16.10
C ALA A 212 -15.93 1.88 -16.77
N THR A 213 -15.57 2.99 -16.11
CA THR A 213 -14.69 4.01 -16.70
C THR A 213 -13.24 3.55 -16.88
N VAL A 214 -12.81 2.47 -16.22
CA VAL A 214 -11.47 1.90 -16.36
C VAL A 214 -11.46 0.63 -17.22
N ARG A 215 -12.63 0.18 -17.68
CA ARG A 215 -12.82 -1.11 -18.37
C ARG A 215 -11.98 -1.22 -19.64
N ASP A 216 -11.94 -0.18 -20.47
CA ASP A 216 -11.20 -0.25 -21.74
C ASP A 216 -9.68 -0.37 -21.53
N ARG A 217 -9.13 0.36 -20.54
CA ARG A 217 -7.72 0.26 -20.17
C ARG A 217 -7.39 -1.07 -19.51
N LEU A 218 -8.29 -1.58 -18.68
CA LEU A 218 -8.15 -2.90 -18.08
C LEU A 218 -8.15 -3.99 -19.15
N LYS A 219 -9.09 -3.94 -20.10
CA LYS A 219 -9.14 -4.87 -21.23
C LYS A 219 -7.85 -4.82 -22.04
N GLN A 220 -7.38 -3.63 -22.38
CA GLN A 220 -6.13 -3.45 -23.11
C GLN A 220 -4.97 -4.13 -22.38
N ALA A 221 -4.81 -3.88 -21.07
CA ALA A 221 -3.76 -4.48 -20.26
C ALA A 221 -3.87 -6.02 -20.18
N VAL A 222 -5.09 -6.53 -19.98
CA VAL A 222 -5.36 -7.99 -19.96
C VAL A 222 -5.01 -8.62 -21.30
N ASP A 223 -5.36 -8.01 -22.42
CA ASP A 223 -5.07 -8.55 -23.76
C ASP A 223 -3.57 -8.49 -24.10
N SER A 224 -2.85 -7.47 -23.66
CA SER A 224 -1.47 -7.23 -24.08
C SER A 224 -0.39 -7.82 -23.17
N HIS A 225 -0.68 -8.13 -21.90
CA HIS A 225 0.36 -8.59 -20.97
C HIS A 225 0.87 -10.01 -21.29
N ASP A 226 2.12 -10.24 -20.91
CA ASP A 226 2.80 -11.54 -20.93
C ASP A 226 2.57 -12.24 -19.58
N ILE A 227 1.77 -13.32 -19.60
CA ILE A 227 1.38 -14.07 -18.40
C ILE A 227 2.55 -14.71 -17.64
N GLU A 228 3.71 -14.87 -18.30
CA GLU A 228 4.91 -15.45 -17.68
C GLU A 228 5.84 -14.38 -17.09
N LYS A 229 5.58 -13.10 -17.34
CA LYS A 229 6.42 -12.00 -16.86
C LYS A 229 5.69 -11.06 -15.92
N ASP A 230 4.42 -10.77 -16.21
CA ASP A 230 3.67 -9.73 -15.53
C ASP A 230 2.27 -10.22 -15.12
N MET A 231 1.69 -9.53 -14.15
CA MET A 231 0.27 -9.65 -13.79
C MET A 231 -0.43 -8.31 -13.97
N VAL A 232 -1.69 -8.34 -14.40
CA VAL A 232 -2.54 -7.13 -14.46
C VAL A 232 -3.23 -6.92 -13.12
N VAL A 233 -3.27 -5.68 -12.67
CA VAL A 233 -3.78 -5.28 -11.36
C VAL A 233 -4.80 -4.15 -11.54
N LEU A 234 -6.00 -4.35 -11.00
CA LEU A 234 -6.99 -3.32 -10.74
C LEU A 234 -7.04 -3.07 -9.23
N MET A 235 -6.96 -1.81 -8.80
CA MET A 235 -7.08 -1.43 -7.40
C MET A 235 -8.32 -0.58 -7.17
N ARG A 236 -8.98 -0.76 -6.02
CA ARG A 236 -10.02 0.12 -5.49
C ARG A 236 -9.85 0.30 -3.98
N PHE A 237 -9.79 1.55 -3.54
CA PHE A 237 -9.69 1.91 -2.12
C PHE A 237 -10.87 2.76 -1.66
N ARG A 238 -11.06 2.86 -0.34
CA ARG A 238 -12.19 3.59 0.27
C ARG A 238 -12.29 5.05 -0.14
N CYS A 239 -11.16 5.71 -0.43
CA CYS A 239 -11.13 7.10 -0.87
C CYS A 239 -11.60 7.31 -2.31
N GLY A 240 -12.07 6.27 -2.99
CA GLY A 240 -12.46 6.33 -4.40
C GLY A 240 -11.30 6.21 -5.36
N HIS A 241 -10.10 5.92 -4.86
CA HIS A 241 -8.93 5.71 -5.70
C HIS A 241 -9.09 4.41 -6.50
N VAL A 242 -9.10 4.52 -7.82
CA VAL A 242 -9.13 3.38 -8.74
C VAL A 242 -7.95 3.47 -9.69
N ALA A 243 -7.22 2.37 -9.86
CA ALA A 243 -6.07 2.33 -10.75
C ALA A 243 -5.92 0.99 -11.47
N VAL A 244 -5.46 1.06 -12.72
CA VAL A 244 -5.15 -0.10 -13.57
C VAL A 244 -3.68 -0.06 -13.93
N GLY A 245 -2.99 -1.18 -13.77
CA GLY A 245 -1.59 -1.31 -14.13
C GLY A 245 -1.13 -2.75 -14.33
N THR A 246 0.14 -2.90 -14.70
CA THR A 246 0.87 -4.17 -14.69
C THR A 246 1.94 -4.16 -13.60
N ALA A 247 2.19 -5.33 -13.04
CA ALA A 247 3.23 -5.57 -12.06
C ALA A 247 4.08 -6.77 -12.49
N PRO A 248 5.41 -6.70 -12.42
CA PRO A 248 6.26 -7.86 -12.71
C PRO A 248 6.00 -8.97 -11.70
N LEU A 249 6.03 -10.21 -12.18
CA LEU A 249 5.97 -11.39 -11.32
C LEU A 249 7.24 -11.47 -10.48
N VAL A 250 7.04 -11.53 -9.15
CA VAL A 250 8.11 -11.84 -8.20
C VAL A 250 7.56 -12.81 -7.16
N PRO A 251 8.11 -14.03 -7.07
CA PRO A 251 9.23 -14.58 -7.86
C PRO A 251 8.85 -14.83 -9.34
N ASP A 252 9.76 -15.43 -10.12
CA ASP A 252 9.49 -15.80 -11.50
C ASP A 252 8.29 -16.75 -11.63
N TYR A 253 7.78 -16.88 -12.86
CA TYR A 253 6.57 -17.65 -13.16
C TYR A 253 6.64 -19.12 -12.73
N GLY A 254 7.79 -19.79 -12.89
CA GLY A 254 7.95 -21.19 -12.53
C GLY A 254 7.80 -21.41 -11.02
N LEU A 255 8.40 -20.52 -10.23
CA LEU A 255 8.25 -20.55 -8.78
C LEU A 255 6.84 -20.12 -8.35
N CYS A 256 6.27 -19.08 -8.96
CA CYS A 256 4.88 -18.67 -8.71
C CYS A 256 3.88 -19.80 -8.98
N LYS A 257 4.05 -20.56 -10.07
CA LYS A 257 3.22 -21.73 -10.39
C LYS A 257 3.33 -22.81 -9.31
N SER A 258 4.55 -23.10 -8.86
CA SER A 258 4.80 -24.12 -7.84
C SER A 258 4.19 -23.72 -6.48
N LEU A 259 4.43 -22.49 -6.03
CA LEU A 259 3.85 -21.94 -4.80
C LEU A 259 2.33 -21.82 -4.89
N GLY A 260 1.82 -21.41 -6.06
CA GLY A 260 0.40 -21.25 -6.30
C GLY A 260 -0.35 -22.58 -6.20
N GLN A 261 0.23 -23.66 -6.73
CA GLN A 261 -0.32 -25.01 -6.57
C GLN A 261 -0.26 -25.48 -5.11
N GLN A 262 0.83 -25.21 -4.39
CA GLN A 262 0.98 -25.60 -2.99
C GLN A 262 0.00 -24.87 -2.07
N TYR A 263 -0.20 -23.56 -2.26
CA TYR A 263 -1.05 -22.74 -1.40
C TYR A 263 -2.53 -22.78 -1.80
N TYR A 264 -2.82 -22.94 -3.10
CA TYR A 264 -4.17 -22.73 -3.65
C TYR A 264 -4.68 -23.88 -4.54
N GLY A 265 -3.90 -24.95 -4.75
CA GLY A 265 -4.20 -25.99 -5.74
C GLY A 265 -5.01 -27.21 -5.25
N THR A 266 -4.99 -27.57 -3.96
CA THR A 266 -5.52 -28.88 -3.52
C THR A 266 -6.24 -28.88 -2.16
N GLY A 267 -7.15 -27.93 -1.89
CA GLY A 267 -7.95 -27.93 -0.65
C GLY A 267 -9.24 -27.10 -0.72
N GLU A 268 -9.96 -26.97 0.41
CA GLU A 268 -11.14 -26.11 0.54
C GLU A 268 -10.84 -24.62 0.16
N GLY A 269 -9.57 -24.22 0.21
CA GLY A 269 -9.06 -22.93 -0.28
C GLY A 269 -8.92 -22.82 -1.81
N ALA A 270 -9.18 -23.88 -2.58
CA ALA A 270 -9.30 -23.82 -4.03
C ALA A 270 -10.61 -23.16 -4.49
N SER A 271 -11.52 -22.89 -3.55
CA SER A 271 -12.76 -22.16 -3.79
C SER A 271 -12.48 -20.85 -4.53
N SER A 272 -13.40 -20.45 -5.40
CA SER A 272 -13.36 -19.25 -6.24
C SER A 272 -13.44 -17.93 -5.42
N GLY A 273 -13.23 -18.00 -4.11
CA GLY A 273 -13.39 -16.89 -3.20
C GLY A 273 -12.22 -15.92 -3.21
N ALA A 274 -12.49 -14.74 -2.66
CA ALA A 274 -11.49 -13.73 -2.36
C ALA A 274 -10.49 -14.24 -1.31
N ILE A 275 -9.24 -13.79 -1.41
CA ILE A 275 -8.24 -13.98 -0.35
C ILE A 275 -8.02 -12.65 0.36
N GLN A 276 -8.13 -12.64 1.68
CA GLN A 276 -7.74 -11.48 2.48
C GLN A 276 -6.25 -11.54 2.81
N LEU A 277 -5.49 -10.52 2.43
CA LEU A 277 -4.09 -10.36 2.80
C LEU A 277 -3.94 -9.18 3.75
N ASN A 278 -3.27 -9.41 4.87
CA ASN A 278 -2.87 -8.34 5.78
C ASN A 278 -1.59 -7.69 5.26
N LEU A 279 -1.56 -6.37 5.29
CA LEU A 279 -0.35 -5.61 5.01
C LEU A 279 0.46 -5.53 6.30
N ASP A 280 1.19 -6.59 6.59
CA ASP A 280 2.15 -6.61 7.68
C ASP A 280 3.39 -5.79 7.28
N ASP A 281 3.91 -4.98 8.20
CA ASP A 281 5.23 -4.37 8.00
C ASP A 281 6.28 -5.44 8.30
N VAL A 282 7.00 -5.87 7.27
CA VAL A 282 8.20 -6.72 7.42
C VAL A 282 9.39 -5.88 7.89
#